data_AF-A0A285N824-F1
#
_entry.id   AF-A0A285N824-F1
#
_cell.length_a   1.000
_cell.length_b   1.000
_cell.length_c   1.000
_cell.angle_alpha   90.00
_cell.angle_beta   90.00
_cell.angle_gamma   90.00
#
_symmetry.space_group_name_H-M   'P 1'
#
loop_
_entity.id
_entity.type
_entity.pdbx_description
1 polymer ?
#
loop_
_entity_poly.entity_id
_entity_poly.type
_entity_poly.pdbx_seq_one_letter_code
_entity_poly.pdbx_strand_id
1 'polypeptide(L)'
;MNQTVITLTTGEKIYTLASEEQILQQITTNQGLMNKAFVVIGDVHIATAHIVKIEGPKQIQDEDEFAVHLPEKTEQAEAINETAQTEKKEDILKQIELLEQELREAMQTRDIFALDTLLHDDLVFVNHEGIYITKEMDLEAHRSLAVRFTKVSCSDLQIKPTKDGAVTISKIRLEGQEGEAKIEGDFIYTRVWQLVGEEYQVIAGHCTKL
;
A
#
# COMPACT_ATOMS: atom_id res chain seq x y z
N MET A 1 15.74 22.22 -27.22
CA MET A 1 15.69 20.84 -27.75
C MET A 1 14.25 20.35 -27.60
N ASN A 2 13.62 19.87 -28.66
CA ASN A 2 12.20 19.51 -28.66
C ASN A 2 12.02 18.15 -27.97
N GLN A 3 11.42 18.15 -26.77
CA GLN A 3 11.09 16.93 -26.04
C GLN A 3 9.58 16.83 -25.89
N THR A 4 9.05 15.64 -26.15
CA THR A 4 7.66 15.27 -25.91
C THR A 4 7.53 14.81 -24.46
N VAL A 5 6.46 15.21 -23.79
CA VAL A 5 6.19 14.86 -22.39
C VAL A 5 5.04 13.88 -22.32
N ILE A 6 5.25 12.76 -21.64
CA ILE A 6 4.22 11.77 -21.35
C ILE A 6 3.89 11.85 -19.87
N THR A 7 2.62 12.12 -19.56
CA THR A 7 2.11 12.14 -18.20
C THR A 7 1.41 10.81 -17.91
N LEU A 8 1.84 10.14 -16.86
CA LEU A 8 1.23 8.90 -16.41
C LEU A 8 0.05 9.14 -15.46
N THR A 9 -0.76 8.12 -15.21
CA THR A 9 -1.85 8.13 -14.21
C THR A 9 -1.35 8.41 -12.81
N THR A 10 -0.08 8.13 -12.53
CA THR A 10 0.62 8.45 -11.29
C THR A 10 1.03 9.92 -11.19
N GLY A 11 0.86 10.72 -12.26
CA GLY A 11 1.35 12.09 -12.36
C GLY A 11 2.82 12.21 -12.75
N GLU A 12 3.53 11.08 -12.87
CA GLU A 12 4.92 11.04 -13.32
C GLU A 12 5.04 11.54 -14.76
N LYS A 13 6.09 12.34 -15.03
CA LYS A 13 6.37 12.91 -16.35
C LYS A 13 7.62 12.27 -16.94
N ILE A 14 7.43 11.60 -18.07
CA ILE A 14 8.50 10.99 -18.85
C ILE A 14 8.80 11.90 -20.04
N TYR A 15 10.07 12.25 -20.20
CA TYR A 15 10.55 13.12 -21.26
C TYR A 15 11.23 12.27 -22.33
N THR A 16 10.82 12.45 -23.58
CA THR A 16 11.37 11.69 -24.71
C THR A 16 11.66 12.57 -25.90
N LEU A 17 12.64 12.16 -26.70
CA LEU A 17 12.98 12.79 -27.98
C LEU A 17 12.08 12.26 -29.13
N ALA A 18 11.31 11.19 -28.89
CA ALA A 18 10.33 10.70 -29.84
C ALA A 18 9.20 11.73 -30.03
N SER A 19 8.71 11.90 -31.26
CA SER A 19 7.59 12.80 -31.51
C SER A 19 6.28 12.20 -31.00
N GLU A 20 5.31 13.06 -30.66
CA GLU A 20 3.96 12.65 -30.26
C GLU A 20 3.32 11.69 -31.28
N GLU A 21 3.50 11.96 -32.57
CA GLU A 21 2.97 11.12 -33.66
C GLU A 21 3.59 9.71 -33.68
N GLN A 22 4.89 9.60 -33.44
CA GLN A 22 5.58 8.30 -33.35
C GLN A 22 5.06 7.46 -32.18
N ILE A 23 4.78 8.11 -31.04
CA ILE A 23 4.28 7.46 -29.84
C ILE A 23 2.84 6.98 -30.07
N LEU A 24 1.98 7.82 -30.64
CA LEU A 24 0.59 7.47 -30.95
C LEU A 24 0.51 6.32 -31.96
N GLN A 25 1.38 6.30 -32.98
CA GLN A 25 1.42 5.21 -33.96
C GLN A 25 1.82 3.87 -33.34
N GLN A 26 2.76 3.86 -32.38
CA GLN A 26 3.12 2.65 -31.63
C GLN A 26 1.96 2.15 -30.78
N ILE A 27 1.21 3.06 -30.12
CA ILE A 27 0.02 2.71 -29.34
C ILE A 27 -1.02 2.03 -30.25
N THR A 28 -1.35 2.62 -31.40
CA THR A 28 -2.36 2.08 -32.31
C THR A 28 -1.93 0.75 -32.94
N THR A 29 -0.65 0.58 -33.28
CA THR A 29 -0.13 -0.67 -33.85
C THR A 29 -0.20 -1.83 -32.85
N ASN A 30 0.00 -1.55 -31.56
CA ASN A 30 -0.04 -2.55 -30.49
C ASN A 30 -1.45 -2.84 -29.95
N GLN A 31 -2.47 -2.05 -30.29
CA GLN A 31 -3.86 -2.28 -29.90
C GLN A 31 -4.54 -3.46 -30.64
N GLY A 32 -3.91 -4.01 -31.67
CA GLY A 32 -4.42 -5.16 -32.44
C GLY A 32 -4.09 -6.55 -31.88
N LEU A 33 -3.27 -6.64 -30.83
CA LEU A 33 -2.90 -7.91 -30.20
C LEU A 33 -3.59 -8.02 -28.83
N MET A 34 -4.47 -9.02 -28.69
CA MET A 34 -5.19 -9.27 -27.44
C MET A 34 -4.19 -9.46 -26.29
N ASN A 35 -4.37 -8.64 -25.25
CA ASN A 35 -3.70 -8.58 -23.96
C ASN A 35 -2.39 -7.77 -23.88
N LYS A 36 -2.58 -6.52 -23.41
CA LYS A 36 -1.62 -5.52 -22.92
C LYS A 36 -0.84 -4.76 -24.00
N ALA A 37 -1.40 -3.63 -24.44
CA ALA A 37 -0.67 -2.65 -25.24
C ALA A 37 0.34 -1.89 -24.37
N PHE A 38 1.61 -1.87 -24.80
CA PHE A 38 2.69 -1.12 -24.18
C PHE A 38 3.34 -0.18 -25.20
N VAL A 39 3.86 0.95 -24.72
CA VAL A 39 4.78 1.84 -25.45
C VAL A 39 6.18 1.59 -24.92
N VAL A 40 7.14 1.40 -25.81
CA VAL A 40 8.55 1.23 -25.45
C VAL A 40 9.29 2.51 -25.81
N ILE A 41 9.88 3.15 -24.81
CA ILE A 41 10.64 4.39 -24.97
C ILE A 41 12.04 4.17 -24.41
N GLY A 42 13.01 3.97 -25.30
CA GLY A 42 14.33 3.47 -24.90
C GLY A 42 14.18 2.09 -24.25
N ASP A 43 14.64 1.95 -23.01
CA ASP A 43 14.53 0.70 -22.22
C ASP A 43 13.28 0.65 -21.32
N VAL A 44 12.42 1.67 -21.37
CA VAL A 44 11.25 1.78 -20.49
C VAL A 44 9.99 1.27 -21.20
N HIS A 45 9.34 0.29 -20.58
CA HIS A 45 8.06 -0.27 -21.05
C HIS A 45 6.91 0.37 -20.25
N ILE A 46 6.04 1.11 -20.94
CA ILE A 46 4.92 1.84 -20.33
C ILE A 46 3.62 1.20 -20.81
N ALA A 47 2.79 0.70 -19.90
CA ALA A 47 1.46 0.22 -20.27
C ALA A 47 0.61 1.41 -20.74
N THR A 48 -0.05 1.27 -21.89
CA THR A 48 -0.83 2.39 -22.48
C THR A 48 -1.98 2.84 -21.59
N ALA A 49 -2.53 1.94 -20.77
CA ALA A 49 -3.59 2.24 -19.80
C ALA A 49 -3.15 3.27 -18.75
N HIS A 50 -1.85 3.43 -18.53
CA HIS A 50 -1.31 4.39 -17.57
C HIS A 50 -0.94 5.72 -18.23
N ILE A 51 -1.14 5.93 -19.53
CA ILE A 51 -0.82 7.19 -20.19
C ILE A 51 -2.05 8.09 -20.19
N VAL A 52 -1.98 9.20 -19.47
CA VAL A 52 -3.08 10.18 -19.36
C VAL A 52 -2.95 11.28 -20.39
N LYS A 53 -1.71 11.69 -20.70
CA LYS A 53 -1.46 12.80 -21.61
C LYS A 53 -0.14 12.64 -22.34
N ILE A 54 -0.12 12.96 -23.62
CA ILE A 54 1.10 13.12 -24.41
C ILE A 54 1.05 14.56 -24.93
N GLU A 55 2.10 15.33 -24.68
CA GLU A 55 2.20 16.71 -25.13
C GLU A 55 3.45 16.85 -26.01
N GLY A 56 3.26 17.22 -27.27
CA GLY A 56 4.34 17.63 -28.17
C GLY A 56 5.15 18.82 -27.66
N PRO A 57 6.30 19.11 -28.30
CA PRO A 57 7.30 20.01 -27.74
C PRO A 57 6.77 21.43 -27.54
N LYS A 58 6.82 21.92 -26.29
CA LYS A 58 6.62 23.34 -25.98
C LYS A 58 7.93 24.10 -26.22
N GLN A 59 7.88 25.16 -27.02
CA GLN A 59 9.00 26.10 -27.13
C GLN A 59 9.17 26.80 -25.78
N ILE A 60 10.37 26.72 -25.21
CA ILE A 60 10.78 27.57 -24.10
C ILE A 60 11.10 28.93 -24.71
N GLN A 61 10.32 29.95 -24.38
CA GLN A 61 10.68 31.35 -24.61
C GLN A 61 10.93 31.99 -23.24
N ASP A 62 12.20 32.28 -22.97
CA ASP A 62 12.62 33.16 -21.90
C ASP A 62 12.34 34.63 -22.27
N GLU A 63 12.15 35.44 -21.22
CA GLU A 63 12.24 36.91 -21.12
C GLU A 63 10.95 37.76 -21.29
N ASP A 64 10.41 38.11 -20.11
CA ASP A 64 9.79 39.36 -19.66
C ASP A 64 9.41 40.47 -20.67
N GLU A 65 8.13 40.89 -20.70
CA GLU A 65 7.69 42.21 -20.21
C GLU A 65 6.16 42.46 -20.42
N PHE A 66 5.52 42.90 -19.34
CA PHE A 66 4.28 43.72 -19.27
C PHE A 66 3.02 43.27 -20.02
N ALA A 67 2.13 42.57 -19.30
CA ALA A 67 0.73 43.01 -19.19
C ALA A 67 0.09 42.46 -17.91
N VAL A 68 -0.41 43.38 -17.09
CA VAL A 68 -1.12 43.16 -15.84
C VAL A 68 -2.38 42.33 -16.08
N HIS A 69 -2.37 41.07 -15.64
CA HIS A 69 -3.59 40.40 -15.21
C HIS A 69 -3.23 39.39 -14.12
N LEU A 70 -3.59 39.72 -12.87
CA LEU A 70 -3.71 38.72 -11.81
C LEU A 70 -4.66 37.61 -12.30
N PRO A 71 -4.24 36.34 -12.38
CA PRO A 71 -5.18 35.25 -12.23
C PRO A 71 -5.27 34.94 -10.73
N GLU A 72 -6.38 35.34 -10.12
CA GLU A 72 -6.89 34.62 -8.96
C GLU A 72 -7.02 33.13 -9.35
N LYS A 73 -6.26 32.24 -8.70
CA LYS A 73 -6.58 30.83 -8.34
C LYS A 73 -5.32 29.98 -8.19
N THR A 74 -4.60 30.16 -7.08
CA THR A 74 -3.66 29.15 -6.55
C THR A 74 -4.39 28.11 -5.69
N GLU A 75 -5.61 28.40 -5.23
CA GLU A 75 -6.36 27.53 -4.29
C GLU A 75 -6.92 26.25 -4.94
N GLN A 76 -7.12 26.20 -6.26
CA GLN A 76 -7.79 25.06 -6.90
C GLN A 76 -6.85 23.87 -7.20
N ALA A 77 -5.57 24.10 -7.48
CA ALA A 77 -4.61 23.02 -7.74
C ALA A 77 -4.12 22.34 -6.45
N GLU A 78 -3.97 23.10 -5.36
CA GLU A 78 -3.66 22.57 -4.03
C GLU A 78 -4.84 21.78 -3.46
N ALA A 79 -6.08 22.29 -3.58
CA ALA A 79 -7.28 21.59 -3.11
C ALA A 79 -7.50 20.24 -3.82
N ILE A 80 -7.22 20.13 -5.13
CA ILE A 80 -7.38 18.86 -5.87
C ILE A 80 -6.33 17.83 -5.44
N ASN A 81 -5.08 18.26 -5.19
CA ASN A 81 -4.00 17.36 -4.75
C ASN A 81 -4.18 16.93 -3.29
N GLU A 82 -4.63 17.85 -2.42
CA GLU A 82 -4.99 17.55 -1.03
C GLU A 82 -6.20 16.62 -0.95
N THR A 83 -7.22 16.81 -1.80
CA THR A 83 -8.40 15.94 -1.85
C THR A 83 -8.01 14.53 -2.31
N ALA A 84 -7.23 14.39 -3.40
CA ALA A 84 -6.79 13.08 -3.90
C ALA A 84 -5.83 12.35 -2.95
N GLN A 85 -4.96 13.08 -2.24
CA GLN A 85 -4.09 12.50 -1.20
C GLN A 85 -4.89 12.10 0.05
N THR A 86 -5.94 12.86 0.39
CA THR A 86 -6.85 12.55 1.50
C THR A 86 -7.70 11.32 1.18
N GLU A 87 -8.25 11.23 -0.03
CA GLU A 87 -9.01 10.06 -0.52
C GLU A 87 -8.14 8.80 -0.55
N LYS A 88 -6.95 8.86 -1.15
CA LYS A 88 -6.01 7.72 -1.17
C LYS A 88 -5.59 7.30 0.24
N LYS A 89 -5.39 8.26 1.15
CA LYS A 89 -5.09 7.98 2.56
C LYS A 89 -6.27 7.33 3.26
N GLU A 90 -7.49 7.80 3.02
CA GLU A 90 -8.71 7.23 3.60
C GLU A 90 -8.95 5.78 3.11
N ASP A 91 -8.64 5.50 1.85
CA ASP A 91 -8.71 4.14 1.30
C ASP A 91 -7.71 3.20 1.96
N ILE A 92 -6.46 3.65 2.17
CA ILE A 92 -5.44 2.86 2.90
C ILE A 92 -5.91 2.59 4.33
N LEU A 93 -6.47 3.58 5.02
CA LEU A 93 -6.96 3.41 6.39
C LEU A 93 -8.05 2.32 6.47
N LYS A 94 -9.04 2.38 5.57
CA LYS A 94 -10.12 1.38 5.49
C LYS A 94 -9.60 -0.01 5.16
N GLN A 95 -8.64 -0.10 4.23
CA GLN A 95 -8.04 -1.37 3.85
C GLN A 95 -7.26 -2.00 5.01
N ILE A 96 -6.45 -1.23 5.72
CA ILE A 96 -5.69 -1.72 6.88
C ILE A 96 -6.62 -2.10 8.04
N GLU A 97 -7.71 -1.36 8.25
CA GLU A 97 -8.72 -1.72 9.25
C GLU A 97 -9.36 -3.09 8.96
N LEU A 98 -9.70 -3.36 7.69
CA LEU A 98 -10.24 -4.63 7.24
C LEU A 98 -9.22 -5.77 7.42
N LEU A 99 -7.96 -5.56 7.03
CA LEU A 99 -6.90 -6.56 7.17
C LEU A 99 -6.59 -6.86 8.65
N GLU A 100 -6.64 -5.86 9.52
CA GLU A 100 -6.55 -6.03 10.97
C GLU A 100 -7.71 -6.88 11.50
N GLN A 101 -8.92 -6.72 10.96
CA GLN A 101 -10.05 -7.57 11.29
C GLN A 101 -9.84 -9.01 10.80
N GLU A 102 -9.48 -9.18 9.54
CA GLU A 102 -9.22 -10.50 8.94
C GLU A 102 -8.14 -11.26 9.70
N LEU A 103 -7.05 -10.58 10.09
CA LEU A 103 -5.98 -11.17 10.88
C LEU A 103 -6.49 -11.69 12.23
N ARG A 104 -7.34 -10.93 12.93
CA ARG A 104 -7.92 -11.37 14.21
C ARG A 104 -8.88 -12.53 14.04
N GLU A 105 -9.68 -12.51 12.99
CA GLU A 105 -10.58 -13.61 12.65
C GLU A 105 -9.78 -14.88 12.35
N ALA A 106 -8.72 -14.78 11.54
CA ALA A 106 -7.81 -15.87 11.22
C ALA A 106 -7.12 -16.43 12.49
N MET A 107 -6.68 -15.58 13.42
CA MET A 107 -6.14 -16.01 14.71
C MET A 107 -7.17 -16.80 15.54
N GLN A 108 -8.44 -16.35 15.55
CA GLN A 108 -9.51 -16.98 16.34
C GLN A 108 -10.05 -18.27 15.71
N THR A 109 -10.23 -18.29 14.39
CA THR A 109 -10.70 -19.47 13.64
C THR A 109 -9.58 -20.44 13.30
N ARG A 110 -8.33 -20.01 13.52
CA ARG A 110 -7.10 -20.75 13.18
C ARG A 110 -7.04 -21.03 11.67
N ASP A 111 -7.32 -20.00 10.88
CA ASP A 111 -7.16 -20.06 9.43
C ASP A 111 -5.69 -19.88 9.07
N ILE A 112 -4.98 -21.01 8.96
CA ILE A 112 -3.55 -21.05 8.66
C ILE A 112 -3.24 -20.40 7.30
N PHE A 113 -4.15 -20.51 6.33
CA PHE A 113 -3.93 -19.96 4.99
C PHE A 113 -4.07 -18.43 4.99
N ALA A 114 -5.08 -17.90 5.69
CA ALA A 114 -5.21 -16.46 5.87
C ALA A 114 -4.02 -15.89 6.66
N LEU A 115 -3.59 -16.55 7.74
CA LEU A 115 -2.39 -16.14 8.49
C LEU A 115 -1.14 -16.17 7.60
N ASP A 116 -0.95 -17.21 6.79
CA ASP A 116 0.18 -17.33 5.87
C ASP A 116 0.20 -16.20 4.83
N THR A 117 -0.96 -15.77 4.36
CA THR A 117 -1.09 -14.66 3.40
C THR A 117 -0.80 -13.30 4.04
N LEU A 118 -1.31 -13.08 5.26
CA LEU A 118 -1.23 -11.80 5.97
C LEU A 118 0.13 -11.54 6.63
N LEU A 119 0.93 -12.58 6.87
CA LEU A 119 2.24 -12.48 7.51
C LEU A 119 3.35 -12.62 6.46
N HIS A 120 4.29 -11.67 6.47
CA HIS A 120 5.45 -11.72 5.59
C HIS A 120 6.42 -12.83 6.02
N ASP A 121 7.12 -13.46 5.06
CA ASP A 121 8.04 -14.58 5.34
C ASP A 121 9.17 -14.21 6.31
N ASP A 122 9.71 -12.99 6.17
CA ASP A 122 10.71 -12.41 7.08
C ASP A 122 10.11 -11.67 8.29
N LEU A 123 8.90 -12.04 8.73
CA LEU A 123 8.24 -11.43 9.89
C LEU A 123 9.17 -11.43 11.12
N VAL A 124 9.33 -10.24 11.72
CA VAL A 124 9.95 -10.07 13.04
C VAL A 124 8.87 -9.68 14.04
N PHE A 125 8.38 -10.66 14.81
CA PHE A 125 7.44 -10.40 15.89
C PHE A 125 8.10 -10.59 17.26
N VAL A 126 7.81 -9.72 18.22
CA VAL A 126 8.23 -9.89 19.62
C VAL A 126 7.01 -10.06 20.51
N ASN A 127 6.91 -11.20 21.18
CA ASN A 127 5.79 -11.48 22.06
C ASN A 127 5.92 -10.74 23.41
N HIS A 128 4.90 -10.88 24.26
CA HIS A 128 4.82 -10.26 25.57
C HIS A 128 5.88 -10.72 26.58
N GLU A 129 6.60 -11.80 26.28
CA GLU A 129 7.73 -12.31 27.09
C GLU A 129 9.09 -11.82 26.56
N GLY A 130 9.10 -11.03 25.48
CA GLY A 130 10.33 -10.58 24.82
C GLY A 130 10.95 -11.62 23.89
N ILE A 131 10.21 -12.68 23.55
CA ILE A 131 10.66 -13.74 22.66
C ILE A 131 10.37 -13.35 21.21
N TYR A 132 11.36 -13.53 20.34
CA TYR A 132 11.21 -13.37 18.90
C TYR A 132 10.42 -14.55 18.32
N ILE A 133 9.35 -14.22 17.58
CA ILE A 133 8.46 -15.14 16.89
C ILE A 133 8.58 -14.88 15.40
N THR A 134 8.92 -15.93 14.64
CA THR A 134 8.91 -15.92 13.18
C THR A 134 7.53 -16.31 12.66
N LYS A 135 7.26 -16.07 11.38
CA LYS A 135 6.02 -16.53 10.72
C LYS A 135 5.78 -18.03 10.92
N GLU A 136 6.75 -18.89 10.62
CA GLU A 136 6.55 -20.34 10.75
C GLU A 136 6.31 -20.77 12.19
N MET A 137 6.93 -20.11 13.18
CA MET A 137 6.65 -20.39 14.60
C MET A 137 5.21 -20.07 14.98
N ASP A 138 4.68 -18.94 14.52
CA ASP A 138 3.29 -18.54 14.74
C ASP A 138 2.32 -19.52 14.06
N LEU A 139 2.55 -19.83 12.78
CA LEU A 139 1.74 -20.78 12.02
C LEU A 139 1.76 -22.18 12.64
N GLU A 140 2.93 -22.66 13.09
CA GLU A 140 3.05 -23.97 13.73
C GLU A 140 2.37 -24.00 15.11
N ALA A 141 2.42 -22.92 15.89
CA ALA A 141 1.70 -22.83 17.16
C ALA A 141 0.19 -22.98 16.95
N HIS A 142 -0.34 -22.39 15.89
CA HIS A 142 -1.72 -22.57 15.47
C HIS A 142 -1.98 -23.98 14.92
N ARG A 143 -1.13 -24.51 14.02
CA ARG A 143 -1.26 -25.82 13.37
C ARG A 143 -1.27 -26.98 14.39
N SER A 144 -0.37 -26.93 15.35
CA SER A 144 -0.18 -27.93 16.40
C SER A 144 -1.20 -27.84 17.55
N LEU A 145 -2.07 -26.83 17.56
CA LEU A 145 -2.93 -26.48 18.71
C LEU A 145 -2.15 -26.10 19.97
N ALA A 146 -0.86 -25.78 19.86
CA ALA A 146 -0.10 -25.24 20.98
C ALA A 146 -0.72 -23.93 21.48
N VAL A 147 -1.29 -23.12 20.58
CA VAL A 147 -2.11 -21.95 20.90
C VAL A 147 -3.50 -22.10 20.31
N ARG A 148 -4.52 -21.83 21.13
CA ARG A 148 -5.92 -21.78 20.71
C ARG A 148 -6.62 -20.60 21.34
N PHE A 149 -6.94 -19.59 20.55
CA PHE A 149 -7.79 -18.50 20.99
C PHE A 149 -9.26 -18.90 20.88
N THR A 150 -10.01 -18.73 21.98
CA THR A 150 -11.47 -18.83 21.98
C THR A 150 -12.13 -17.48 21.74
N LYS A 151 -11.40 -16.39 21.99
CA LYS A 151 -11.84 -15.02 21.75
C LYS A 151 -10.67 -14.11 21.49
N VAL A 152 -10.78 -13.33 20.41
CA VAL A 152 -9.85 -12.25 20.06
C VAL A 152 -10.70 -11.01 19.80
N SER A 153 -10.75 -10.08 20.77
CA SER A 153 -11.53 -8.85 20.62
C SER A 153 -10.65 -7.62 20.65
N CYS A 154 -10.84 -6.74 19.66
CA CYS A 154 -10.12 -5.49 19.52
C CYS A 154 -10.88 -4.33 20.12
N SER A 155 -10.13 -3.41 20.72
CA SER A 155 -10.58 -2.09 21.15
C SER A 155 -9.47 -1.08 20.84
N ASP A 156 -9.83 0.18 20.62
CA ASP A 156 -8.87 1.27 20.43
C ASP A 156 -7.83 0.98 19.32
N LEU A 157 -8.31 0.66 18.12
CA LEU A 157 -7.45 0.52 16.94
C LEU A 157 -7.05 1.91 16.44
N GLN A 158 -5.76 2.18 16.48
CA GLN A 158 -5.14 3.38 15.91
C GLN A 158 -4.34 2.98 14.68
N ILE A 159 -4.54 3.68 13.57
CA ILE A 159 -3.86 3.41 12.32
C ILE A 159 -3.10 4.67 11.91
N LYS A 160 -1.79 4.53 11.75
CA LYS A 160 -0.89 5.57 11.24
C LYS A 160 -0.40 5.18 9.85
N PRO A 161 -0.94 5.76 8.77
CA PRO A 161 -0.50 5.44 7.42
C PRO A 161 0.94 5.90 7.21
N THR A 162 1.65 5.15 6.39
CA THR A 162 3.01 5.44 5.93
C THR A 162 3.00 5.53 4.40
N LYS A 163 4.17 5.72 3.78
CA LYS A 163 4.27 5.85 2.31
C LYS A 163 3.72 4.60 1.59
N ASP A 164 4.08 3.42 2.10
CA ASP A 164 3.86 2.15 1.43
C ASP A 164 3.15 1.14 2.36
N GLY A 165 2.35 1.61 3.32
CA GLY A 165 1.76 0.76 4.36
C GLY A 165 1.19 1.53 5.54
N ALA A 166 1.18 0.92 6.72
CA ALA A 166 0.69 1.55 7.95
C ALA A 166 1.31 0.93 9.20
N VAL A 167 1.37 1.70 10.27
CA VAL A 167 1.59 1.18 11.62
C VAL A 167 0.27 1.17 12.36
N THR A 168 -0.09 0.03 12.95
CA THR A 168 -1.28 -0.10 13.77
C THR A 168 -0.89 -0.27 15.23
N ILE A 169 -1.68 0.32 16.12
CA ILE A 169 -1.61 0.08 17.56
C ILE A 169 -3.01 -0.27 18.01
N SER A 170 -3.19 -1.41 18.68
CA SER A 170 -4.52 -1.86 19.11
C SER A 170 -4.48 -2.51 20.48
N LYS A 171 -5.55 -2.34 21.24
CA LYS A 171 -5.77 -3.08 22.49
C LYS A 171 -6.56 -4.35 22.19
N ILE A 172 -5.92 -5.50 22.35
CA ILE A 172 -6.50 -6.81 22.10
C ILE A 172 -6.72 -7.54 23.42
N ARG A 173 -7.97 -7.94 23.67
CA ARG A 173 -8.33 -8.90 24.73
C ARG A 173 -8.26 -10.30 24.13
N LEU A 174 -7.44 -11.16 24.72
CA LEU A 174 -7.28 -12.56 24.35
C LEU A 174 -7.85 -13.47 25.43
N GLU A 175 -8.66 -14.44 25.01
CA GLU A 175 -9.05 -15.58 25.83
C GLU A 175 -8.76 -16.87 25.05
N GLY A 176 -8.22 -17.89 25.71
CA GLY A 176 -7.81 -19.11 25.04
C GLY A 176 -6.99 -20.06 25.91
N GLN A 177 -6.20 -20.90 25.25
CA GLN A 177 -5.30 -21.87 25.86
C GLN A 177 -3.95 -21.86 25.14
N GLU A 178 -2.88 -22.00 25.91
CA GLU A 178 -1.53 -22.29 25.44
C GLU A 178 -1.05 -23.57 26.12
N GLY A 179 -1.04 -24.69 25.39
CA GLY A 179 -0.92 -26.01 25.99
C GLY A 179 -2.00 -26.25 27.05
N GLU A 180 -1.59 -26.42 28.32
CA GLU A 180 -2.50 -26.55 29.46
C GLU A 180 -2.82 -25.22 30.17
N ALA A 181 -2.07 -24.15 29.85
CA ALA A 181 -2.23 -22.85 30.49
C ALA A 181 -3.41 -22.07 29.86
N LYS A 182 -4.22 -21.42 30.70
CA LYS A 182 -5.29 -20.54 30.22
C LYS A 182 -4.69 -19.18 29.81
N ILE A 183 -4.99 -18.75 28.60
CA ILE A 183 -4.78 -17.37 28.16
C ILE A 183 -6.00 -16.57 28.56
N GLU A 184 -5.81 -15.53 29.38
CA GLU A 184 -6.81 -14.50 29.64
C GLU A 184 -6.09 -13.21 29.98
N GLY A 185 -6.20 -12.20 29.11
CA GLY A 185 -5.51 -10.93 29.34
C GLY A 185 -5.79 -9.89 28.27
N ASP A 186 -5.39 -8.67 28.59
CA ASP A 186 -5.39 -7.54 27.67
C ASP A 186 -3.95 -7.27 27.22
N PHE A 187 -3.79 -6.94 25.95
CA PHE A 187 -2.49 -6.72 25.33
C PHE A 187 -2.55 -5.48 24.45
N ILE A 188 -1.43 -4.77 24.35
CA ILE A 188 -1.23 -3.78 23.29
C ILE A 188 -0.41 -4.44 22.19
N TYR A 189 -0.98 -4.49 20.99
CA TYR A 189 -0.29 -4.90 19.78
C TYR A 189 0.18 -3.66 19.03
N THR A 190 1.40 -3.70 18.52
CA THR A 190 1.90 -2.80 17.49
C THR A 190 2.26 -3.65 16.28
N ARG A 191 1.70 -3.36 15.10
CA ARG A 191 2.04 -4.07 13.86
C ARG A 191 2.45 -3.07 12.78
N VAL A 192 3.42 -3.47 11.97
CA VAL A 192 3.85 -2.73 10.79
C VAL A 192 3.38 -3.50 9.57
N TRP A 193 2.43 -2.90 8.86
CA TRP A 193 1.91 -3.36 7.59
C TRP A 193 2.66 -2.68 6.45
N GLN A 194 3.05 -3.47 5.46
CA GLN A 194 3.81 -3.02 4.30
C GLN A 194 3.19 -3.63 3.05
N LEU A 195 3.07 -2.83 1.99
CA LEU A 195 2.70 -3.31 0.66
C LEU A 195 3.89 -4.08 0.09
N VAL A 196 3.70 -5.38 -0.12
CA VAL A 196 4.68 -6.31 -0.70
C VAL A 196 4.07 -6.87 -1.97
N GLY A 197 4.58 -6.44 -3.13
CA GLY A 197 3.92 -6.69 -4.41
C GLY A 197 2.58 -5.96 -4.48
N GLU A 198 1.49 -6.71 -4.50
CA GLU A 198 0.12 -6.18 -4.58
C GLU A 198 -0.68 -6.35 -3.27
N GLU A 199 -0.07 -6.93 -2.23
CA GLU A 199 -0.75 -7.29 -0.99
C GLU A 199 -0.10 -6.62 0.23
N TYR A 200 -0.89 -6.26 1.23
CA TYR A 200 -0.37 -5.76 2.49
C TYR A 200 -0.10 -6.92 3.43
N GLN A 201 1.11 -6.96 3.97
CA GLN A 201 1.54 -8.00 4.90
C GLN A 201 2.14 -7.37 6.16
N VAL A 202 2.00 -8.06 7.29
CA VAL A 202 2.68 -7.71 8.53
C VAL A 202 4.14 -8.12 8.41
N ILE A 203 5.04 -7.14 8.40
CA ILE A 203 6.50 -7.37 8.33
C ILE A 203 7.15 -7.33 9.72
N ALA A 204 6.53 -6.65 10.67
CA ALA A 204 7.01 -6.58 12.04
C ALA A 204 5.86 -6.42 13.02
N GLY A 205 6.05 -6.88 14.24
CA GLY A 205 5.10 -6.60 15.31
C GLY A 205 5.67 -6.78 16.70
N HIS A 206 4.94 -6.27 17.67
CA HIS A 206 5.25 -6.40 19.08
C HIS A 206 3.93 -6.53 19.84
N CYS A 207 3.90 -7.34 20.89
CA CYS A 207 2.84 -7.23 21.89
C CYS A 207 3.38 -7.08 23.30
N THR A 208 2.69 -6.29 24.12
CA THR A 208 2.95 -6.16 25.55
C THR A 208 1.67 -6.48 26.31
N LYS A 209 1.78 -7.26 27.38
CA LYS A 209 0.66 -7.50 28.29
C LYS A 209 0.38 -6.27 29.14
N LEU A 210 -0.90 -5.93 29.30
CA LEU A 210 -1.38 -4.86 30.19
C LEU A 210 -1.60 -5.35 31.63
#